data_AF-A0A8E2D863-F1
#
_entry.id   AF-A0A8E2D863-F1
#
_cell.length_a   1.000
_cell.length_b   1.000
_cell.length_c   1.000
_cell.angle_alpha   90.00
_cell.angle_beta   90.00
_cell.angle_gamma   90.00
#
_symmetry.space_group_name_H-M   'P 1'
#
loop_
_entity.id
_entity.type
_entity.pdbx_description
1 polymer ?
#
loop_
_entity_poly.entity_id
_entity_poly.type
_entity_poly.pdbx_seq_one_letter_code
_entity_poly.pdbx_strand_id
1 'polypeptide(L)'
;MMYRPFDTFVFRTPLFPINKLNDILSNETLFGDLIKDLIFHEAIFLASPVLYKETLKYLNNNLNDKDAKRLLNSLTKYIERMFVRCTPFGIFAACGVGQVCNNANNSNIVITVYNN
;
A
#
# COMPACT_ATOMS: atom_id res chain seq x y z
N MET A 1 42.22 -1.63 -1.42
CA MET A 1 41.34 -0.54 -0.93
C MET A 1 40.21 -1.17 -0.16
N MET A 2 39.96 -0.75 1.09
CA MET A 2 38.92 -1.34 1.95
C MET A 2 37.63 -0.54 1.82
N TYR A 3 36.50 -1.22 1.62
CA TYR A 3 35.18 -0.59 1.54
C TYR A 3 34.69 -0.16 2.93
N ARG A 4 34.13 1.04 3.05
CA ARG A 4 33.48 1.55 4.26
C ARG A 4 32.01 1.88 3.93
N PRO A 5 31.03 1.16 4.50
CA PRO A 5 29.62 1.48 4.30
C PRO A 5 29.24 2.81 4.96
N PHE A 6 28.15 3.42 4.50
CA PHE A 6 27.52 4.53 5.19
C PHE A 6 26.86 4.06 6.48
N ASP A 7 26.89 4.90 7.51
CA ASP A 7 26.20 4.64 8.78
C ASP A 7 24.69 4.91 8.67
N THR A 8 24.20 5.46 7.55
CA THR A 8 22.79 5.77 7.32
C THR A 8 22.24 5.02 6.11
N PHE A 9 21.00 4.57 6.19
CA PHE A 9 20.31 3.88 5.10
C PHE A 9 18.86 4.36 4.96
N VAL A 10 18.32 4.21 3.75
CA VAL A 10 16.88 4.40 3.50
C VAL A 10 16.21 3.03 3.59
N PHE A 11 15.17 2.91 4.41
CA PHE A 11 14.29 1.75 4.39
C PHE A 11 12.95 2.14 3.75
N ARG A 12 12.28 1.13 3.20
CA ARG A 12 10.99 1.30 2.52
C ARG A 12 10.05 0.20 2.98
N THR A 13 8.81 0.56 3.24
CA THR A 13 7.78 -0.38 3.69
C THR A 13 6.54 -0.25 2.82
N PRO A 14 5.82 -1.34 2.53
CA PRO A 14 4.45 -1.24 2.03
C PRO A 14 3.59 -0.47 3.03
N LEU A 15 2.46 0.09 2.57
CA LEU A 15 1.54 0.82 3.43
C LEU A 15 0.89 -0.08 4.48
N PHE A 16 0.54 -1.30 4.08
CA PHE A 16 -0.15 -2.26 4.95
C PHE A 16 0.74 -3.46 5.30
N PRO A 17 0.50 -4.08 6.47
CA PRO A 17 1.30 -5.21 6.91
C PRO A 17 0.91 -6.49 6.16
N ILE A 18 1.92 -7.17 5.59
CA ILE A 18 1.73 -8.35 4.73
C ILE A 18 0.95 -9.49 5.37
N ASN A 19 1.03 -9.64 6.70
CA ASN A 19 0.34 -10.71 7.43
C ASN A 19 -1.20 -10.60 7.38
N LYS A 20 -1.75 -9.43 7.05
CA LYS A 20 -3.19 -9.21 6.89
C LYS A 20 -3.70 -9.45 5.46
N LEU A 21 -2.80 -9.66 4.49
CA LEU A 21 -3.18 -9.74 3.08
C LEU A 21 -4.13 -10.90 2.80
N ASN A 22 -3.79 -12.09 3.31
CA ASN A 22 -4.61 -13.29 3.07
C ASN A 22 -6.03 -13.14 3.65
N ASP A 23 -6.16 -12.52 4.82
CA ASP A 23 -7.45 -12.27 5.45
C ASP A 23 -8.31 -11.33 4.59
N ILE A 24 -7.71 -10.25 4.08
CA ILE A 24 -8.37 -9.28 3.19
C ILE A 24 -8.82 -9.95 1.89
N LEU A 25 -7.97 -10.76 1.26
CA LEU A 25 -8.27 -11.37 -0.04
C LEU A 25 -9.26 -12.53 0.04
N SER A 26 -9.35 -13.21 1.18
CA SER A 26 -10.21 -14.38 1.37
C SER A 26 -11.59 -14.04 1.93
N ASN A 27 -11.79 -12.80 2.39
CA ASN A 27 -13.03 -12.35 3.02
C ASN A 27 -13.63 -11.17 2.25
N GLU A 28 -14.79 -11.40 1.62
CA GLU A 28 -15.51 -10.39 0.84
C GLU A 28 -15.90 -9.16 1.66
N THR A 29 -16.19 -9.29 2.96
CA THR A 29 -16.55 -8.15 3.80
C THR A 29 -15.33 -7.27 4.07
N LEU A 30 -14.20 -7.86 4.44
CA LEU A 30 -12.95 -7.13 4.68
C LEU A 30 -12.42 -6.48 3.39
N PHE A 31 -12.54 -7.17 2.26
CA PHE A 31 -12.24 -6.59 0.95
C PHE A 31 -13.15 -5.39 0.67
N GLY A 32 -14.45 -5.56 0.89
CA GLY A 32 -15.47 -4.53 0.73
C GLY A 32 -15.25 -3.30 1.61
N ASP A 33 -14.78 -3.50 2.84
CA ASP A 33 -14.44 -2.44 3.78
C ASP A 33 -13.16 -1.71 3.35
N LEU A 34 -12.13 -2.43 2.91
CA LEU A 34 -10.89 -1.83 2.41
C LEU A 34 -11.15 -0.96 1.17
N ILE A 35 -11.97 -1.42 0.22
CA ILE A 35 -12.21 -0.62 -0.99
C ILE A 35 -13.04 0.64 -0.73
N LYS A 36 -13.68 0.77 0.44
CA LYS A 36 -14.39 1.97 0.90
C LYS A 36 -13.53 2.86 1.79
N ASP A 37 -12.36 2.38 2.22
CA ASP A 37 -11.45 3.14 3.06
C ASP A 37 -10.92 4.37 2.32
N LEU A 38 -10.81 5.50 3.03
CA LEU A 38 -10.41 6.78 2.46
C LEU A 38 -8.98 6.72 1.90
N ILE A 39 -8.06 6.05 2.61
CA ILE A 39 -6.66 5.94 2.21
C ILE A 39 -6.57 5.07 0.96
N PHE A 40 -7.34 3.98 0.88
CA PHE A 40 -7.41 3.18 -0.33
C PHE A 40 -7.95 3.97 -1.53
N HIS A 41 -9.03 4.72 -1.34
CA HIS A 41 -9.61 5.55 -2.40
C HIS A 41 -8.63 6.60 -2.92
N GLU A 42 -7.93 7.30 -2.03
CA GLU A 42 -6.91 8.27 -2.40
C GLU A 42 -5.75 7.59 -3.14
N ALA A 43 -5.31 6.41 -2.68
CA ALA A 43 -4.25 5.65 -3.32
C ALA A 43 -4.62 5.29 -4.76
N ILE A 44 -5.82 4.74 -4.97
CA ILE A 44 -6.30 4.38 -6.30
C ILE A 44 -6.51 5.62 -7.18
N PHE A 45 -7.02 6.72 -6.62
CA PHE A 45 -7.18 7.99 -7.36
C PHE A 45 -5.85 8.50 -7.90
N LEU A 46 -4.81 8.51 -7.06
CA LEU A 46 -3.46 8.92 -7.45
C LEU A 46 -2.81 7.96 -8.45
N ALA A 47 -3.07 6.66 -8.33
CA ALA A 47 -2.50 5.64 -9.22
C ALA A 47 -3.17 5.55 -10.58
N SER A 48 -4.50 5.59 -10.61
CA SER A 48 -5.32 5.40 -11.79
C SER A 48 -6.70 6.03 -11.60
N PRO A 49 -6.89 7.27 -12.07
CA PRO A 49 -8.19 7.95 -12.03
C PRO A 49 -9.31 7.19 -12.74
N VAL A 50 -8.97 6.38 -13.76
CA VAL A 50 -9.93 5.51 -14.47
C VAL A 50 -10.40 4.39 -13.55
N LEU A 51 -9.48 3.70 -12.87
CA LEU A 51 -9.84 2.64 -11.93
C LEU A 51 -10.67 3.19 -10.78
N TYR A 52 -10.29 4.34 -10.23
CA TYR A 52 -11.05 5.02 -9.19
C TYR A 52 -12.51 5.28 -9.60
N LYS A 53 -12.74 5.80 -10.81
CA LYS A 53 -14.10 6.04 -11.33
C LYS A 53 -14.91 4.75 -11.44
N GLU A 54 -14.29 3.66 -11.91
CA GLU A 54 -14.96 2.36 -11.99
C GLU A 54 -15.26 1.79 -10.58
N THR A 55 -14.38 1.99 -9.60
CA THR A 55 -14.65 1.66 -8.19
C THR A 55 -15.85 2.42 -7.64
N LEU A 56 -15.98 3.72 -7.91
CA LEU A 56 -17.15 4.49 -7.50
C LEU A 56 -18.44 3.98 -8.15
N LYS A 57 -18.41 3.61 -9.43
CA LYS A 57 -19.56 2.99 -10.10
C LYS A 57 -19.93 1.66 -9.45
N TYR A 58 -18.94 0.86 -9.08
CA TYR A 58 -19.15 -0.45 -8.44
C TYR A 58 -19.82 -0.31 -7.08
N LEU A 59 -19.34 0.62 -6.25
CA LEU A 59 -19.94 0.91 -4.94
C LEU A 59 -21.37 1.44 -5.04
N ASN A 60 -21.74 2.04 -6.18
CA ASN A 60 -23.11 2.50 -6.47
C ASN A 60 -23.97 1.45 -7.19
N ASN A 61 -23.53 0.19 -7.29
CA ASN A 61 -24.22 -0.90 -8.01
C ASN A 61 -24.50 -0.59 -9.50
N ASN A 62 -23.64 0.20 -10.14
CA ASN A 62 -23.81 0.66 -11.53
C ASN A 62 -22.92 -0.11 -12.52
N LEU A 63 -22.56 -1.37 -12.23
CA LEU A 63 -21.83 -2.25 -13.17
C LEU A 63 -22.55 -3.56 -13.38
N ASN A 64 -22.39 -4.12 -14.58
CA ASN A 64 -22.74 -5.51 -14.86
C ASN A 64 -21.71 -6.48 -14.26
N ASP A 65 -22.08 -7.75 -14.11
CA ASP A 65 -21.24 -8.78 -13.47
C ASP A 65 -19.87 -8.98 -14.16
N LYS A 66 -19.83 -8.87 -15.49
CA LYS A 66 -18.60 -9.06 -16.26
C LYS A 66 -17.58 -7.97 -15.97
N ASP A 67 -18.03 -6.73 -15.95
CA ASP A 67 -17.18 -5.58 -15.69
C ASP A 67 -16.84 -5.46 -14.21
N ALA A 68 -17.77 -5.82 -13.31
CA ALA A 68 -17.48 -5.98 -11.88
C ALA A 68 -16.35 -6.99 -11.63
N LYS A 69 -16.39 -8.17 -12.26
CA LYS A 69 -15.32 -9.18 -12.11
C LYS A 69 -13.96 -8.68 -12.63
N ARG A 70 -13.94 -7.95 -13.74
CA ARG A 70 -12.71 -7.35 -14.29
C ARG A 70 -12.16 -6.26 -13.38
N LEU A 71 -13.03 -5.46 -12.78
CA LEU A 71 -12.69 -4.45 -11.81
C LEU A 71 -12.09 -5.07 -10.55
N LEU A 72 -12.75 -6.08 -9.97
CA LEU A 72 -12.26 -6.78 -8.77
C LEU A 72 -10.87 -7.36 -9.00
N ASN A 73 -10.63 -8.02 -10.14
CA ASN A 73 -9.29 -8.51 -10.51
C ASN A 73 -8.24 -7.39 -10.59
N SER A 74 -8.65 -6.19 -11.02
CA SER A 74 -7.75 -5.03 -11.09
C SER A 74 -7.48 -4.48 -9.69
N LEU A 75 -8.50 -4.38 -8.83
CA LEU A 75 -8.39 -3.94 -7.45
C LEU A 75 -7.51 -4.88 -6.62
N THR A 76 -7.65 -6.20 -6.78
CA THR A 76 -6.79 -7.19 -6.12
C THR A 76 -5.31 -6.91 -6.37
N LYS A 77 -4.90 -6.58 -7.60
CA LYS A 77 -3.49 -6.26 -7.92
C LYS A 77 -2.99 -5.01 -7.20
N TYR A 78 -3.86 -4.01 -7.03
CA TYR A 78 -3.51 -2.79 -6.30
C TYR A 78 -3.47 -3.03 -4.79
N ILE A 79 -4.37 -3.85 -4.25
CA ILE A 79 -4.34 -4.30 -2.85
C ILE A 79 -3.03 -5.05 -2.58
N GLU A 80 -2.69 -6.07 -3.38
CA GLU A 80 -1.42 -6.78 -3.26
C GLU A 80 -0.23 -5.83 -3.30
N ARG A 81 -0.25 -4.80 -4.16
CA ARG A 81 0.81 -3.79 -4.21
C ARG A 81 0.97 -3.03 -2.89
N MET A 82 -0.13 -2.67 -2.22
CA MET A 82 -0.10 -1.95 -0.93
C MET A 82 0.40 -2.80 0.23
N PHE A 83 0.34 -4.13 0.12
CA PHE A 83 0.75 -5.07 1.17
C PHE A 83 2.13 -5.69 0.95
N VAL A 84 2.57 -5.84 -0.31
CA VAL A 84 3.77 -6.62 -0.66
C VAL A 84 4.90 -5.75 -1.22
N ARG A 85 4.59 -4.66 -1.95
CA ARG A 85 5.63 -3.88 -2.64
C ARG A 85 6.05 -2.68 -1.82
N CYS A 86 7.34 -2.62 -1.46
CA CYS A 86 7.96 -1.45 -0.82
C CYS A 86 8.45 -0.38 -1.83
N THR A 87 8.02 -0.44 -3.10
CA THR A 87 8.42 0.55 -4.12
C THR A 87 7.56 1.81 -3.97
N PRO A 88 8.14 2.97 -3.61
CA PRO A 88 7.39 4.20 -3.37
C PRO A 88 6.67 4.63 -4.63
N PHE A 89 5.35 4.77 -4.55
CA PHE A 89 4.48 5.19 -5.63
C PHE A 89 3.20 5.74 -5.01
N GLY A 90 2.89 7.02 -5.22
CA GLY A 90 1.80 7.69 -4.51
C GLY A 90 1.88 7.43 -3.00
N ILE A 91 0.79 6.97 -2.40
CA ILE A 91 0.69 6.60 -0.98
C ILE A 91 0.73 5.07 -0.73
N PHE A 92 1.20 4.26 -1.70
CA PHE A 92 1.23 2.80 -1.59
C PHE A 92 2.35 2.25 -0.68
N ALA A 93 3.36 3.07 -0.38
CA ALA A 93 4.53 2.68 0.39
C ALA A 93 5.15 3.91 1.08
N ALA A 94 5.77 3.68 2.23
CA ALA A 94 6.47 4.71 3.00
C ALA A 94 7.99 4.54 2.87
N CYS A 95 8.72 5.63 3.10
CA CYS A 95 10.17 5.66 3.21
C CYS A 95 10.57 6.26 4.56
N GLY A 96 11.67 5.77 5.12
CA GLY A 96 12.29 6.40 6.28
C GLY A 96 13.80 6.22 6.25
N VAL A 97 14.47 6.88 7.19
CA VAL A 97 15.93 6.82 7.34
C VAL A 97 16.26 6.08 8.63
N GLY A 98 17.16 5.10 8.52
CA GLY A 98 17.73 4.38 9.65
C GLY A 98 19.22 4.65 9.77
N GLN A 99 19.77 4.36 10.95
CA GLN A 99 21.20 4.46 11.24
C GLN A 99 21.73 3.11 11.76
N VAL A 100 22.85 2.66 11.21
CA VAL A 100 23.60 1.50 11.68
C VAL A 100 24.40 1.93 12.92
N CYS A 101 24.17 1.27 14.06
CA CYS A 101 24.86 1.56 15.31
C CYS A 101 25.20 0.25 16.06
N ASN A 102 26.32 0.23 16.77
CA ASN A 102 26.81 -0.96 17.49
C ASN A 102 26.12 -1.20 18.85
N ASN A 103 25.24 -0.28 19.28
CA ASN A 103 24.52 -0.39 20.53
C ASN A 103 23.07 -0.84 20.26
N ALA A 104 22.77 -2.09 20.55
CA ALA A 104 21.45 -2.71 20.33
C ALA A 104 20.28 -1.99 21.04
N ASN A 105 20.58 -1.13 22.03
CA ASN A 105 19.56 -0.47 22.86
C ASN A 105 18.89 0.76 22.19
N ASN A 106 19.38 1.24 21.04
CA ASN A 106 18.88 2.46 20.37
C ASN A 106 18.64 2.27 18.86
N SER A 107 17.98 1.19 18.47
CA SER A 107 17.51 1.00 17.09
C SER A 107 16.33 1.93 16.78
N ASN A 108 16.60 3.22 16.57
CA ASN A 108 15.57 4.21 16.28
C ASN A 108 15.28 4.24 14.78
N ILE A 109 14.10 3.75 14.39
CA ILE A 109 13.56 3.90 13.05
C ILE A 109 12.70 5.16 13.04
N VAL A 110 13.15 6.23 12.38
CA VAL A 110 12.35 7.45 12.22
C VAL A 110 11.54 7.33 10.93
N ILE A 111 10.23 7.14 11.07
CA ILE A 111 9.28 7.18 9.96
C ILE A 111 8.79 8.63 9.83
N THR A 112 9.22 9.34 8.79
CA THR A 112 8.64 10.63 8.43
C THR A 112 7.38 10.39 7.63
N VAL A 113 6.24 10.35 8.31
CA VAL A 113 4.93 10.37 7.62
C VAL A 113 4.65 11.83 7.27
N TYR A 114 4.65 12.15 5.98
CA TYR A 114 4.15 13.44 5.50
C TYR A 114 2.62 13.42 5.64
N ASN A 115 2.11 14.03 6.71
CA ASN A 115 0.70 14.37 6.79
C ASN A 115 0.48 15.61 5.90
N ASN A 116 -0.43 15.50 4.93
CA ASN A 116 -0.97 16.66 4.22
C ASN A 116 -1.85 17.49 5.15
#